data_AF-A0A2A4JKP8-F1
#
_entry.id   AF-A0A2A4JKP8-F1
#
_cell.length_a   1.000
_cell.length_b   1.000
_cell.length_c   1.000
_cell.angle_alpha   90.00
_cell.angle_beta   90.00
_cell.angle_gamma   90.00
#
_symmetry.space_group_name_H-M   'P 1'
#
loop_
_entity.id
_entity.type
_entity.pdbx_description
1 polymer ?
#
loop_
_entity_poly.entity_id
_entity_poly.type
_entity_poly.pdbx_seq_one_letter_code
_entity_poly.pdbx_strand_id
1 'polypeptide(L)'
;MVTGDNVNTARSIAIKCGILKPTDDFLILEGKEFNKRIRDTNGEVQQHLLDKVWPKLRVLARSSPTDKYTLVKGMIESKAFDTREVVAVTGDGTNDGPALKKADVGFAMGIAGTDVAKEASDIILTDDNFSSIVKAVMWGRNVYDSIAKFLQFQLTVNVVAVIVAFIGACAIQDSPLKAVQMLWVNLIMDTLASLALATEMPTPDLLQRKPYGRTKPLISRTMMKNILGQAIYQLFIIFSLLFVGDKLLNIPSGRGQALGSEPTQHFTIIFNTFVMMTLFNEINARKIHGQRNVFQGLFTNPIFYSIWIGTAASQVVIIQFGGMAFSTAGLSIDQWLWCLFLGAGTLVWGQLVTTVPTRKIPKRLSWGRGQPDPETIQPGPDYDADLDKKPRAGQILWIRGLTRLQTQLRVVRAFKSTLEDLEERLSAHSAAGLRWRLRQAHDVPYIDDDVPPAARTETTIF
;
A
#
# COMPACT_ATOMS: atom_id res chain seq x y z
N MET A 1 14.46 31.67 -11.61
CA MET A 1 13.81 32.95 -11.27
C MET A 1 13.16 33.51 -12.52
N VAL A 2 11.88 33.84 -12.45
CA VAL A 2 11.13 34.43 -13.57
C VAL A 2 10.44 35.68 -13.05
N THR A 3 10.69 36.84 -13.66
CA THR A 3 10.22 38.14 -13.16
C THR A 3 9.88 39.11 -14.28
N GLY A 4 8.96 40.05 -14.00
CA GLY A 4 8.68 41.21 -14.85
C GLY A 4 9.76 42.31 -14.76
N ASP A 5 10.69 42.20 -13.81
CA ASP A 5 11.76 43.19 -13.61
C ASP A 5 12.74 43.27 -14.77
N ASN A 6 13.50 44.37 -14.80
CA ASN A 6 14.64 44.55 -15.70
C ASN A 6 15.72 43.48 -15.43
N VAL A 7 16.39 43.04 -16.50
CA VAL A 7 17.45 42.03 -16.48
C VAL A 7 18.58 42.36 -15.51
N ASN A 8 18.97 43.63 -15.35
CA ASN A 8 20.04 44.03 -14.44
C ASN A 8 19.64 43.84 -12.97
N THR A 9 18.41 44.22 -12.62
CA THR A 9 17.85 44.02 -11.29
C THR A 9 17.72 42.53 -10.97
N ALA A 10 17.12 41.76 -11.89
CA ALA A 10 16.95 40.33 -11.74
C ALA A 10 18.29 39.60 -11.59
N ARG A 11 19.30 39.98 -12.37
CA ARG A 11 20.67 39.45 -12.27
C ARG A 11 21.29 39.75 -10.90
N SER A 12 21.19 40.99 -10.43
CA SER A 12 21.74 41.40 -9.13
C SER A 12 21.12 40.63 -7.97
N ILE A 13 19.79 40.49 -7.96
CA ILE A 13 19.06 39.72 -6.95
C ILE A 13 19.45 38.23 -7.03
N ALA A 14 19.50 37.66 -8.23
CA ALA A 14 19.82 36.25 -8.40
C ALA A 14 21.26 35.90 -7.96
N ILE A 15 22.23 36.83 -8.09
CA ILE A 15 23.58 36.67 -7.54
C ILE A 15 23.55 36.74 -6.01
N LYS A 16 22.87 37.74 -5.43
CA LYS A 16 22.76 37.91 -3.97
C LYS A 16 22.09 36.70 -3.29
N CYS A 17 21.09 36.11 -3.94
CA CYS A 17 20.39 34.92 -3.45
C CYS A 17 21.12 33.60 -3.75
N GLY A 18 22.26 33.63 -4.46
CA GLY A 18 23.03 32.44 -4.80
C GLY A 18 22.42 31.53 -5.88
N ILE A 19 21.43 32.02 -6.63
CA ILE A 19 20.84 31.33 -7.79
C ILE A 19 21.83 31.31 -8.95
N LEU A 20 22.56 32.42 -9.13
CA LEU A 20 23.65 32.54 -10.08
C LEU A 20 24.96 32.43 -9.33
N LYS A 21 25.74 31.39 -9.64
CA LYS A 21 27.11 31.22 -9.13
C LYS A 21 28.08 31.51 -10.28
N PRO A 22 29.15 32.30 -10.07
CA PRO A 22 30.10 32.66 -11.14
C PRO A 22 30.77 31.46 -11.82
N THR A 23 30.80 30.31 -11.16
CA THR A 23 31.40 29.06 -11.63
C THR A 23 30.50 28.23 -12.53
N ASP A 24 29.19 28.54 -12.57
CA ASP A 24 28.20 27.69 -13.24
C ASP A 24 27.93 28.19 -14.66
N ASP A 25 27.69 27.26 -15.58
CA ASP A 25 27.21 27.58 -16.94
C ASP A 25 25.70 27.93 -16.86
N PHE A 26 25.38 29.23 -16.89
CA PHE A 26 24.02 29.75 -16.77
C PHE A 26 23.64 30.68 -17.92
N LEU A 27 22.34 30.74 -18.19
CA LEU A 27 21.74 31.63 -19.17
C LEU A 27 20.76 32.59 -18.48
N ILE A 28 20.85 33.86 -18.85
CA ILE A 28 19.94 34.94 -18.46
C ILE A 28 19.33 35.50 -19.74
N LEU A 29 18.01 35.46 -19.86
CA LEU A 29 17.30 35.97 -21.03
C LEU A 29 16.25 37.00 -20.62
N GLU A 30 15.96 37.92 -21.54
CA GLU A 30 14.73 38.70 -21.50
C GLU A 30 13.61 37.95 -22.24
N GLY A 31 12.35 38.21 -21.89
CA GLY A 31 11.18 37.59 -22.52
C GLY A 31 11.17 37.67 -24.04
N LYS A 32 11.57 38.81 -24.62
CA LYS A 32 11.67 38.98 -26.09
C LYS A 32 12.67 38.01 -26.73
N GLU A 33 13.87 37.90 -26.14
CA GLU A 33 14.93 37.03 -26.64
C GLU A 33 14.58 35.55 -26.41
N PHE A 34 13.93 35.23 -25.28
CA PHE A 34 13.40 33.90 -25.03
C PHE A 34 12.41 33.46 -26.11
N ASN A 35 11.42 34.30 -26.43
CA ASN A 35 10.44 34.01 -27.48
C ASN A 35 11.11 33.82 -28.86
N LYS A 36 12.09 34.65 -29.20
CA LYS A 36 12.83 34.53 -30.46
C LYS A 36 13.58 33.20 -30.59
N ARG A 37 14.06 32.63 -29.48
CA ARG A 37 14.82 31.38 -29.49
C ARG A 37 13.95 30.13 -29.52
N ILE A 38 12.73 30.19 -29.01
CA ILE A 38 11.85 29.01 -28.89
C ILE A 38 10.78 28.94 -29.99
N ARG A 39 10.55 30.04 -30.71
CA ARG A 39 9.51 30.13 -31.76
C ARG A 39 10.12 30.03 -33.16
N ASP A 40 9.36 29.42 -34.06
CA ASP A 40 9.70 29.39 -35.49
C ASP A 40 9.30 30.68 -36.22
N THR A 41 9.57 30.76 -37.53
CA THR A 41 9.10 31.83 -38.42
C THR A 41 7.58 32.02 -38.39
N ASN A 42 6.84 30.96 -38.06
CA ASN A 42 5.37 30.98 -37.94
C ASN A 42 4.87 31.43 -36.56
N GLY A 43 5.77 31.73 -35.61
CA GLY A 43 5.41 32.16 -34.25
C GLY A 43 5.05 31.04 -33.28
N GLU A 44 5.05 29.79 -33.74
CA GLU A 44 4.74 28.59 -32.96
C GLU A 44 5.93 28.12 -32.11
N VAL A 45 5.65 27.64 -30.90
CA VAL A 45 6.67 27.18 -29.95
C VAL A 45 7.15 25.78 -30.34
N GLN A 46 8.46 25.65 -30.56
CA GLN A 46 9.10 24.38 -30.88
C GLN A 46 9.79 23.79 -29.65
N GLN A 47 9.32 22.62 -29.20
CA GLN A 47 9.83 21.95 -28.00
C GLN A 47 11.33 21.67 -28.05
N HIS A 48 11.86 21.27 -29.21
CA HIS A 48 13.28 20.94 -29.35
C HIS A 48 14.22 22.16 -29.22
N LEU A 49 13.72 23.36 -29.50
CA LEU A 49 14.47 24.61 -29.28
C LEU A 49 14.44 24.99 -27.80
N LEU A 50 13.27 24.86 -27.16
CA LEU A 50 13.11 25.09 -25.74
C LEU A 50 14.02 24.15 -24.92
N ASP A 51 14.11 22.88 -25.31
CA ASP A 51 14.99 21.86 -24.71
C ASP A 51 16.49 22.22 -24.72
N LYS A 52 16.93 23.09 -25.64
CA LYS A 52 18.31 23.61 -25.67
C LYS A 52 18.52 24.78 -24.70
N VAL A 53 17.45 25.49 -24.35
CA VAL A 53 17.50 26.76 -23.59
C VAL A 53 17.22 26.53 -22.11
N TRP A 54 16.11 25.88 -21.77
CA TRP A 54 15.63 25.80 -20.39
C TRP A 54 16.63 25.13 -19.41
N PRO A 55 17.46 24.13 -19.78
CA PRO A 55 18.37 23.50 -18.81
C PRO A 55 19.41 24.46 -18.22
N LYS A 56 19.83 25.47 -19.01
CA LYS A 56 20.79 26.50 -18.60
C LYS A 56 20.10 27.79 -18.14
N LEU A 57 18.83 27.99 -18.49
CA LEU A 57 18.08 29.18 -18.09
C LEU A 57 17.92 29.22 -16.56
N ARG A 58 18.46 30.26 -15.93
CA ARG A 58 18.33 30.50 -14.47
C ARG A 58 17.51 31.74 -14.16
N VAL A 59 17.57 32.74 -15.04
CA VAL A 59 16.82 34.00 -14.91
C VAL A 59 16.13 34.32 -16.23
N LEU A 60 14.81 34.50 -16.18
CA LEU A 60 13.99 35.06 -17.25
C LEU A 60 13.42 36.39 -16.77
N ALA A 61 13.93 37.49 -17.32
CA ALA A 61 13.57 38.87 -16.96
C ALA A 61 12.59 39.47 -17.96
N ARG A 62 11.88 40.54 -17.57
CA ARG A 62 10.78 41.15 -18.35
C ARG A 62 9.83 40.10 -18.95
N SER A 63 9.52 39.05 -18.19
CA SER A 63 8.67 37.96 -18.64
C SER A 63 7.21 38.39 -18.65
N SER A 64 6.50 38.12 -19.74
CA SER A 64 5.04 38.23 -19.77
C SER A 64 4.37 36.99 -19.13
N PRO A 65 3.08 37.05 -18.77
CA PRO A 65 2.33 35.90 -18.23
C PRO A 65 2.36 34.68 -19.16
N THR A 66 2.27 34.93 -20.47
CA THR A 66 2.35 33.90 -21.51
C THR A 66 3.74 33.26 -21.56
N ASP A 67 4.82 34.03 -21.36
CA ASP A 67 6.18 33.47 -21.30
C ASP A 67 6.36 32.51 -20.13
N LYS A 68 5.82 32.88 -18.95
CA LYS A 68 5.83 32.01 -17.77
C LYS A 68 5.13 30.69 -18.06
N TYR A 69 3.91 30.77 -18.61
CA TYR A 69 3.13 29.59 -18.99
C TYR A 69 3.87 28.70 -20.00
N THR A 70 4.42 29.28 -21.07
CA THR A 70 5.15 28.55 -22.10
C THR A 70 6.40 27.86 -21.54
N LEU A 71 7.15 28.53 -20.66
CA LEU A 71 8.31 27.93 -20.01
C LEU A 71 7.91 26.72 -19.14
N VAL A 72 6.85 26.87 -18.32
CA VAL A 72 6.36 25.80 -17.44
C VAL A 72 5.87 24.61 -18.24
N LYS A 73 5.01 24.85 -19.24
CA LYS A 73 4.52 23.81 -20.16
C LYS A 73 5.68 23.08 -20.83
N GLY A 74 6.63 23.84 -21.37
CA GLY A 74 7.80 23.31 -22.05
C GLY A 74 8.72 22.47 -21.16
N MET A 75 8.93 22.88 -19.90
CA MET A 75 9.72 22.11 -18.93
C MET A 75 9.06 20.77 -18.57
N ILE A 76 7.72 20.77 -18.41
CA ILE A 76 6.94 19.56 -18.12
C ILE A 76 6.97 18.60 -19.31
N GLU A 77 6.83 19.11 -20.53
CA GLU A 77 6.81 18.32 -21.77
C GLU A 77 8.20 17.86 -22.21
N SER A 78 9.26 18.50 -21.70
CA SER A 78 10.64 18.20 -22.06
C SER A 78 11.03 16.74 -21.81
N LYS A 79 11.80 16.21 -22.76
CA LYS A 79 12.45 14.89 -22.69
C LYS A 79 13.97 15.00 -22.72
N ALA A 80 14.52 16.19 -22.48
CA ALA A 80 15.97 16.42 -22.48
C ALA A 80 16.71 15.59 -21.41
N PHE A 81 16.02 15.24 -20.33
CA PHE A 81 16.54 14.37 -19.27
C PHE A 81 15.68 13.11 -19.13
N ASP A 82 16.32 11.94 -19.00
CA ASP A 82 15.65 10.64 -18.83
C ASP A 82 14.69 10.61 -17.62
N THR A 83 14.98 11.39 -16.59
CA THR A 83 14.21 11.41 -15.34
C THR A 83 12.89 12.15 -15.46
N ARG A 84 12.76 13.05 -16.45
CA ARG A 84 11.73 14.09 -16.59
C ARG A 84 11.52 14.92 -15.32
N GLU A 85 11.49 16.23 -15.45
CA GLU A 85 11.35 17.11 -14.30
C GLU A 85 9.89 17.19 -13.81
N VAL A 86 9.75 17.51 -12.53
CA VAL A 86 8.48 17.88 -11.89
C VAL A 86 8.60 19.36 -11.54
N VAL A 87 7.71 20.18 -12.09
CA VAL A 87 7.84 21.64 -12.05
C VAL A 87 6.93 22.23 -11.00
N ALA A 88 7.51 22.88 -10.00
CA ALA A 88 6.80 23.72 -9.05
C ALA A 88 6.91 25.21 -9.46
N VAL A 89 5.79 25.93 -9.41
CA VAL A 89 5.71 27.35 -9.76
C VAL A 89 5.20 28.12 -8.55
N THR A 90 5.71 29.33 -8.34
CA THR A 90 5.18 30.25 -7.34
C THR A 90 4.69 31.53 -8.02
N GLY A 91 3.61 32.10 -7.51
CA GLY A 91 3.00 33.33 -8.02
C GLY A 91 2.05 33.96 -7.01
N ASP A 92 1.84 35.27 -7.15
CA ASP A 92 1.02 36.10 -6.27
C ASP A 92 -0.04 36.88 -7.06
N GLY A 93 0.22 37.17 -8.34
CA GLY A 93 -0.70 37.92 -9.20
C GLY A 93 -1.71 37.06 -9.97
N THR A 94 -2.80 37.70 -10.40
CA THR A 94 -3.80 37.13 -11.33
C THR A 94 -3.16 36.60 -12.62
N ASN A 95 -2.11 37.28 -13.06
CA ASN A 95 -1.28 36.94 -14.22
C ASN A 95 -0.56 35.58 -14.09
N ASP A 96 -0.31 35.10 -12.87
CA ASP A 96 0.36 33.82 -12.65
C ASP A 96 -0.61 32.63 -12.66
N GLY A 97 -1.92 32.88 -12.62
CA GLY A 97 -2.97 31.85 -12.57
C GLY A 97 -2.80 30.73 -13.60
N PRO A 98 -2.65 31.03 -14.91
CA PRO A 98 -2.46 29.99 -15.93
C PRO A 98 -1.20 29.14 -15.71
N ALA A 99 -0.09 29.77 -15.27
CA ALA A 99 1.17 29.07 -15.03
C ALA A 99 1.13 28.22 -13.75
N LEU A 100 0.52 28.75 -12.68
CA LEU A 100 0.25 28.03 -11.43
C LEU A 100 -0.59 26.78 -11.70
N LYS A 101 -1.66 26.92 -12.47
CA LYS A 101 -2.56 25.80 -12.78
C LYS A 101 -1.92 24.75 -13.69
N LYS A 102 -1.00 25.16 -14.56
CA LYS A 102 -0.28 24.26 -15.48
C LYS A 102 0.87 23.52 -14.82
N ALA A 103 1.43 24.06 -13.74
CA ALA A 103 2.52 23.44 -13.00
C ALA A 103 2.13 22.07 -12.45
N ASP A 104 3.11 21.21 -12.15
CA ASP A 104 2.81 19.98 -11.41
C ASP A 104 2.43 20.29 -9.95
N VAL A 105 2.96 21.40 -9.39
CA VAL A 105 2.56 21.96 -8.10
C VAL A 105 2.61 23.49 -8.14
N GLY A 106 1.48 24.16 -7.94
CA GLY A 106 1.38 25.62 -7.81
C GLY A 106 1.44 26.10 -6.35
N PHE A 107 2.28 27.09 -6.06
CA PHE A 107 2.40 27.77 -4.76
C PHE A 107 1.91 29.22 -4.84
N ALA A 108 0.85 29.56 -4.10
CA ALA A 108 0.40 30.94 -3.95
C ALA A 108 0.90 31.58 -2.66
N MET A 109 1.16 32.89 -2.72
CA MET A 109 1.40 33.71 -1.53
C MET A 109 0.08 33.94 -0.77
N GLY A 110 0.10 33.76 0.55
CA GLY A 110 -1.08 33.86 1.40
C GLY A 110 -1.42 35.30 1.79
N ILE A 111 -0.40 36.11 2.05
CA ILE A 111 -0.57 37.51 2.49
C ILE A 111 -0.65 38.43 1.28
N ALA A 112 0.37 38.41 0.41
CA ALA A 112 0.47 39.27 -0.76
C ALA A 112 -0.31 38.74 -1.99
N GLY A 113 -0.69 37.46 -1.99
CA GLY A 113 -1.32 36.84 -3.16
C GLY A 113 -2.79 37.22 -3.34
N THR A 114 -3.16 37.45 -4.59
CA THR A 114 -4.54 37.65 -5.04
C THR A 114 -5.37 36.38 -4.87
N ASP A 115 -6.68 36.53 -4.68
CA ASP A 115 -7.58 35.37 -4.51
C ASP A 115 -7.59 34.47 -5.75
N VAL A 116 -7.45 35.04 -6.94
CA VAL A 116 -7.31 34.30 -8.20
C VAL A 116 -6.05 33.43 -8.20
N ALA A 117 -4.92 33.93 -7.68
CA ALA A 117 -3.69 33.14 -7.58
C ALA A 117 -3.85 32.00 -6.56
N LYS A 118 -4.51 32.26 -5.42
CA LYS A 118 -4.81 31.25 -4.40
C LYS A 118 -5.70 30.13 -4.94
N GLU A 119 -6.77 30.48 -5.65
CA GLU A 119 -7.67 29.52 -6.29
C GLU A 119 -7.00 28.69 -7.40
N ALA A 120 -6.04 29.29 -8.12
CA ALA A 120 -5.28 28.60 -9.16
C ALA A 120 -4.17 27.67 -8.61
N SER A 121 -3.78 27.83 -7.34
CA SER A 121 -2.67 27.10 -6.71
C SER A 121 -3.11 25.80 -6.00
N ASP A 122 -2.15 24.90 -5.76
CA ASP A 122 -2.37 23.67 -4.99
C ASP A 122 -2.03 23.84 -3.51
N ILE A 123 -1.07 24.73 -3.19
CA ILE A 123 -0.59 24.99 -1.83
C ILE A 123 -0.49 26.52 -1.63
N ILE A 124 -1.07 27.01 -0.53
CA ILE A 124 -0.98 28.42 -0.12
C ILE A 124 0.05 28.56 1.00
N LEU A 125 1.02 29.44 0.81
CA LEU A 125 2.02 29.78 1.84
C LEU A 125 1.43 30.84 2.78
N THR A 126 1.13 30.47 4.01
CA THR A 126 0.51 31.40 4.98
C THR A 126 1.43 32.52 5.45
N ASP A 127 2.75 32.38 5.25
CA ASP A 127 3.79 33.28 5.75
C ASP A 127 4.62 33.95 4.64
N ASP A 128 4.25 33.77 3.37
CA ASP A 128 4.93 34.33 2.19
C ASP A 128 6.45 34.05 2.14
N ASN A 129 6.92 32.96 2.77
CA ASN A 129 8.33 32.65 2.90
C ASN A 129 8.76 31.49 1.99
N PHE A 130 9.81 31.69 1.18
CA PHE A 130 10.40 30.63 0.37
C PHE A 130 10.88 29.42 1.18
N SER A 131 11.24 29.62 2.46
CA SER A 131 11.63 28.53 3.37
C SER A 131 10.49 27.52 3.59
N SER A 132 9.23 27.97 3.52
CA SER A 132 8.05 27.12 3.64
C SER A 132 7.89 26.17 2.45
N ILE A 133 8.33 26.57 1.26
CA ILE A 133 8.40 25.68 0.08
C ILE A 133 9.40 24.53 0.34
N VAL A 134 10.57 24.83 0.91
CA VAL A 134 11.57 23.81 1.25
C VAL A 134 11.01 22.82 2.27
N LYS A 135 10.28 23.30 3.29
CA LYS A 135 9.58 22.44 4.25
C LYS A 135 8.53 21.56 3.57
N ALA A 136 7.72 22.12 2.66
CA ALA A 136 6.73 21.35 1.91
C ALA A 136 7.38 20.23 1.07
N VAL A 137 8.51 20.51 0.41
CA VAL A 137 9.29 19.50 -0.33
C VAL A 137 9.82 18.41 0.60
N MET A 138 10.31 18.78 1.79
CA MET A 138 10.78 17.83 2.81
C MET A 138 9.64 16.90 3.26
N TRP A 139 8.45 17.45 3.52
CA TRP A 139 7.25 16.68 3.87
C TRP A 139 6.80 15.77 2.72
N GLY A 140 6.78 16.26 1.48
CA GLY A 140 6.44 15.45 0.30
C GLY A 140 7.39 14.26 0.12
N ARG A 141 8.70 14.47 0.32
CA ARG A 141 9.70 13.38 0.32
C ARG A 141 9.46 12.36 1.44
N ASN A 142 9.05 12.82 2.61
CA ASN A 142 8.75 11.96 3.75
C ASN A 142 7.52 11.09 3.50
N VAL A 143 6.43 11.68 2.99
CA VAL A 143 5.20 10.93 2.63
C VAL A 143 5.50 9.83 1.62
N TYR A 144 6.27 10.14 0.57
CA TYR A 144 6.67 9.13 -0.43
C TYR A 144 7.47 7.98 0.19
N ASP A 145 8.43 8.30 1.06
CA ASP A 145 9.22 7.27 1.75
C ASP A 145 8.36 6.43 2.70
N SER A 146 7.42 7.04 3.41
CA SER A 146 6.49 6.32 4.30
C SER A 146 5.62 5.33 3.52
N ILE A 147 5.09 5.73 2.35
CA ILE A 147 4.37 4.83 1.46
C ILE A 147 5.27 3.67 1.00
N ALA A 148 6.51 3.95 0.61
CA ALA A 148 7.44 2.92 0.17
C ALA A 148 7.84 1.94 1.30
N LYS A 149 8.01 2.42 2.54
CA LYS A 149 8.26 1.57 3.74
C LYS A 149 7.07 0.65 4.01
N PHE A 150 5.86 1.22 4.02
CA PHE A 150 4.62 0.47 4.20
C PHE A 150 4.43 -0.60 3.13
N LEU A 151 4.60 -0.25 1.85
CA LEU A 151 4.50 -1.23 0.76
C LEU A 151 5.55 -2.34 0.87
N GLN A 152 6.77 -2.03 1.34
CA GLN A 152 7.83 -3.05 1.48
C GLN A 152 7.41 -4.08 2.53
N PHE A 153 6.87 -3.60 3.64
CA PHE A 153 6.37 -4.44 4.71
C PHE A 153 5.17 -5.29 4.25
N GLN A 154 4.12 -4.63 3.74
CA GLN A 154 2.87 -5.26 3.35
C GLN A 154 3.07 -6.32 2.26
N LEU A 155 3.87 -6.02 1.24
CA LEU A 155 4.17 -6.98 0.17
C LEU A 155 4.95 -8.20 0.67
N THR A 156 5.87 -8.02 1.64
CA THR A 156 6.62 -9.14 2.20
C THR A 156 5.68 -10.13 2.91
N VAL A 157 4.80 -9.61 3.78
CA VAL A 157 3.85 -10.44 4.53
C VAL A 157 2.87 -11.14 3.58
N ASN A 158 2.33 -10.42 2.59
CA ASN A 158 1.41 -10.99 1.61
C ASN A 158 2.04 -12.10 0.78
N VAL A 159 3.27 -11.92 0.29
CA VAL A 159 3.97 -12.96 -0.48
C VAL A 159 4.16 -14.23 0.36
N VAL A 160 4.59 -14.08 1.62
CA VAL A 160 4.80 -15.23 2.52
C VAL A 160 3.47 -15.90 2.83
N ALA A 161 2.44 -15.14 3.21
CA ALA A 161 1.12 -15.66 3.56
C ALA A 161 0.48 -16.47 2.42
N VAL A 162 0.54 -15.95 1.19
CA VAL A 162 0.00 -16.64 0.01
C VAL A 162 0.76 -17.93 -0.28
N ILE A 163 2.10 -17.90 -0.25
CA ILE A 163 2.92 -19.08 -0.54
C ILE A 163 2.74 -20.16 0.55
N VAL A 164 2.67 -19.76 1.82
CA VAL A 164 2.42 -20.67 2.95
C VAL A 164 1.04 -21.31 2.83
N ALA A 165 -0.01 -20.53 2.55
CA ALA A 165 -1.35 -21.07 2.36
C ALA A 165 -1.42 -22.03 1.17
N PHE A 166 -0.80 -21.68 0.04
CA PHE A 166 -0.77 -22.51 -1.16
C PHE A 166 -0.02 -23.83 -0.94
N ILE A 167 1.23 -23.76 -0.45
CA ILE A 167 2.04 -24.97 -0.23
C ILE A 167 1.45 -25.82 0.90
N GLY A 168 0.91 -25.19 1.96
CA GLY A 168 0.20 -25.88 3.03
C GLY A 168 -1.00 -26.68 2.51
N ALA A 169 -1.86 -26.04 1.71
CA ALA A 169 -3.01 -26.69 1.10
C ALA A 169 -2.59 -27.84 0.17
N CYS A 170 -1.52 -27.68 -0.63
CA CYS A 170 -1.04 -28.75 -1.51
C CYS A 170 -0.41 -29.93 -0.75
N ALA A 171 0.33 -29.67 0.34
CA ALA A 171 1.11 -30.70 1.03
C ALA A 171 0.33 -31.41 2.14
N ILE A 172 -0.56 -30.71 2.85
CA ILE A 172 -1.24 -31.21 4.06
C ILE A 172 -2.77 -31.22 3.88
N GLN A 173 -3.29 -30.76 2.73
CA GLN A 173 -4.73 -30.63 2.45
C GLN A 173 -5.48 -29.70 3.43
N ASP A 174 -4.74 -28.90 4.21
CA ASP A 174 -5.26 -27.85 5.09
C ASP A 174 -4.25 -26.69 5.14
N SER A 175 -4.73 -25.49 5.47
CA SER A 175 -3.86 -24.32 5.67
C SER A 175 -3.27 -24.33 7.09
N PRO A 176 -1.95 -24.11 7.25
CA PRO A 176 -1.33 -24.02 8.57
C PRO A 176 -1.78 -22.80 9.37
N LEU A 177 -2.40 -21.82 8.72
CA LEU A 177 -3.00 -20.63 9.33
C LEU A 177 -4.52 -20.68 9.14
N LYS A 178 -5.26 -20.61 10.24
CA LYS A 178 -6.73 -20.60 10.22
C LYS A 178 -7.27 -19.23 9.79
N ALA A 179 -8.52 -19.18 9.35
CA ALA A 179 -9.14 -17.95 8.82
C ALA A 179 -9.08 -16.77 9.81
N VAL A 180 -9.38 -17.00 11.09
CA VAL A 180 -9.35 -15.94 12.12
C VAL A 180 -7.91 -15.46 12.38
N GLN A 181 -6.94 -16.36 12.36
CA GLN A 181 -5.51 -16.02 12.51
C GLN A 181 -5.02 -15.17 11.32
N MET A 182 -5.47 -15.47 10.11
CA MET A 182 -5.19 -14.68 8.92
C MET A 182 -5.82 -13.28 9.00
N LEU A 183 -7.04 -13.15 9.53
CA LEU A 183 -7.67 -11.85 9.77
C LEU A 183 -6.86 -11.00 10.76
N TRP A 184 -6.33 -11.63 11.81
CA TRP A 184 -5.44 -10.95 12.77
C TRP A 184 -4.14 -10.48 12.13
N VAL A 185 -3.48 -11.33 11.35
CA VAL A 185 -2.28 -10.93 10.59
C VAL A 185 -2.60 -9.75 9.67
N ASN A 186 -3.71 -9.80 8.93
CA ASN A 186 -4.16 -8.72 8.04
C ASN A 186 -4.38 -7.41 8.82
N LEU A 187 -4.99 -7.47 10.00
CA LEU A 187 -5.19 -6.29 10.83
C LEU A 187 -3.86 -5.66 11.28
N ILE A 188 -2.89 -6.48 11.69
CA ILE A 188 -1.54 -6.03 12.05
C ILE A 188 -0.88 -5.37 10.85
N MET A 189 -0.88 -6.03 9.70
CA MET A 189 -0.09 -5.59 8.56
C MET A 189 -0.68 -4.41 7.79
N ASP A 190 -2.01 -4.33 7.67
CA ASP A 190 -2.66 -3.30 6.87
C ASP A 190 -2.98 -2.08 7.73
N THR A 191 -3.71 -2.26 8.83
CA THR A 191 -4.21 -1.13 9.62
C THR A 191 -3.18 -0.62 10.61
N LEU A 192 -2.61 -1.49 11.44
CA LEU A 192 -1.70 -1.07 12.50
C LEU A 192 -0.34 -0.62 11.95
N ALA A 193 0.24 -1.38 11.03
CA ALA A 193 1.53 -1.04 10.45
C ALA A 193 1.47 0.15 9.48
N SER A 194 0.36 0.37 8.76
CA SER A 194 0.21 1.60 7.97
C SER A 194 0.23 2.83 8.88
N LEU A 195 -0.50 2.80 10.00
CA LEU A 195 -0.50 3.87 10.98
C LEU A 195 0.89 4.08 11.62
N ALA A 196 1.57 2.99 11.98
CA ALA A 196 2.91 3.04 12.59
C ALA A 196 3.98 3.60 11.64
N LEU A 197 3.99 3.16 10.37
CA LEU A 197 4.99 3.54 9.38
C LEU A 197 4.67 4.86 8.67
N ALA A 198 3.39 5.26 8.57
CA ALA A 198 2.99 6.53 7.95
C ALA A 198 3.28 7.75 8.82
N THR A 199 3.36 7.58 10.14
CA THR A 199 3.49 8.68 11.12
C THR A 199 4.93 9.09 11.43
N GLU A 200 5.93 8.57 10.69
CA GLU A 200 7.31 9.01 10.87
C GLU A 200 7.51 10.47 10.50
N MET A 201 8.22 11.22 11.35
CA MET A 201 8.54 12.62 11.09
C MET A 201 9.63 12.79 10.02
N PRO A 202 9.58 13.87 9.21
CA PRO A 202 10.61 14.17 8.23
C PRO A 202 11.96 14.44 8.89
N THR A 203 13.04 14.03 8.23
CA THR A 203 14.41 14.32 8.66
C THR A 203 15.13 15.20 7.63
N PRO A 204 16.08 16.07 8.04
CA PRO A 204 16.84 16.90 7.12
C PRO A 204 17.66 16.10 6.09
N ASP A 205 18.05 14.88 6.44
CA ASP A 205 18.77 13.96 5.54
C ASP A 205 18.00 13.67 4.25
N LEU A 206 16.67 13.77 4.28
CA LEU A 206 15.82 13.62 3.09
C LEU A 206 16.14 14.66 2.01
N LEU A 207 16.71 15.82 2.36
CA LEU A 207 17.06 16.88 1.41
C LEU A 207 18.43 16.67 0.74
N GLN A 208 19.31 15.84 1.32
CA GLN A 208 20.67 15.63 0.80
C GLN A 208 20.71 14.72 -0.43
N ARG A 209 19.66 13.93 -0.66
CA ARG A 209 19.55 13.03 -1.82
C ARG A 209 18.91 13.71 -3.03
N LYS A 210 19.22 13.18 -4.21
CA LYS A 210 18.58 13.56 -5.48
C LYS A 210 17.06 13.27 -5.44
N PRO A 211 16.23 14.08 -6.11
CA PRO A 211 14.78 13.87 -6.17
C PRO A 211 14.42 12.55 -6.88
N TYR A 212 13.21 12.06 -6.60
CA TYR A 212 12.62 10.95 -7.35
C TYR A 212 12.20 11.44 -8.74
N GLY A 213 12.66 10.77 -9.80
CA GLY A 213 12.24 11.11 -11.16
C GLY A 213 10.81 10.65 -11.46
N ARG A 214 10.14 11.32 -12.41
CA ARG A 214 8.72 11.12 -12.75
C ARG A 214 8.38 9.69 -13.17
N THR A 215 9.33 8.98 -13.80
CA THR A 215 9.16 7.63 -14.36
C THR A 215 9.77 6.53 -13.49
N LYS A 216 10.25 6.88 -12.29
CA LYS A 216 10.92 5.92 -11.42
C LYS A 216 9.90 4.93 -10.85
N PRO A 217 10.17 3.61 -10.90
CA PRO A 217 9.25 2.62 -10.37
C PRO A 217 9.05 2.77 -8.87
N LEU A 218 7.80 2.59 -8.43
CA LEU A 218 7.43 2.58 -7.01
C LEU A 218 8.18 1.45 -6.27
N ILE A 219 8.22 0.25 -6.86
CA ILE A 219 8.99 -0.87 -6.31
C ILE A 219 10.41 -0.83 -6.89
N SER A 220 11.32 -0.27 -6.10
CA SER A 220 12.74 -0.21 -6.44
C SER A 220 13.41 -1.58 -6.34
N ARG A 221 14.57 -1.74 -7.00
CA ARG A 221 15.34 -3.00 -6.91
C ARG A 221 15.82 -3.31 -5.50
N THR A 222 16.15 -2.27 -4.72
CA THR A 222 16.56 -2.42 -3.32
C THR A 222 15.38 -2.90 -2.47
N MET A 223 14.19 -2.34 -2.70
CA MET A 223 12.97 -2.76 -2.03
C MET A 223 12.61 -4.21 -2.38
N MET A 224 12.65 -4.58 -3.66
CA MET A 224 12.39 -5.96 -4.09
C MET A 224 13.41 -6.96 -3.52
N LYS A 225 14.69 -6.57 -3.45
CA LYS A 225 15.72 -7.38 -2.76
C LYS A 225 15.32 -7.64 -1.31
N ASN A 226 14.90 -6.60 -0.59
CA ASN A 226 14.51 -6.71 0.81
C ASN A 226 13.27 -7.59 0.96
N ILE A 227 12.26 -7.41 0.10
CA ILE A 227 11.03 -8.21 0.08
C ILE A 227 11.36 -9.69 -0.12
N LEU A 228 12.06 -10.03 -1.20
CA LEU A 228 12.38 -11.42 -1.51
C LEU A 228 13.35 -12.03 -0.48
N GLY A 229 14.34 -11.28 -0.02
CA GLY A 229 15.29 -11.74 0.98
C GLY A 229 14.62 -12.10 2.31
N GLN A 230 13.68 -11.28 2.76
CA GLN A 230 12.89 -11.56 3.97
C GLN A 230 11.87 -12.68 3.74
N ALA A 231 11.20 -12.70 2.57
CA ALA A 231 10.27 -13.76 2.23
C ALA A 231 10.94 -15.14 2.21
N ILE A 232 12.16 -15.26 1.65
CA ILE A 232 12.93 -16.52 1.65
C ILE A 232 13.19 -16.99 3.09
N TYR A 233 13.62 -16.10 3.99
CA TYR A 233 13.86 -16.46 5.38
C TYR A 233 12.58 -16.92 6.08
N GLN A 234 11.50 -16.15 5.97
CA GLN A 234 10.23 -16.50 6.60
C GLN A 234 9.67 -17.82 6.07
N LEU A 235 9.71 -18.03 4.74
CA LEU A 235 9.28 -19.29 4.14
C LEU A 235 10.11 -20.47 4.60
N PHE A 236 11.44 -20.32 4.65
CA PHE A 236 12.33 -21.36 5.13
C PHE A 236 12.00 -21.75 6.57
N ILE A 237 11.83 -20.77 7.47
CA ILE A 237 11.48 -21.03 8.87
C ILE A 237 10.09 -21.65 8.99
N ILE A 238 9.06 -21.10 8.34
CA ILE A 238 7.70 -21.62 8.42
C ILE A 238 7.61 -23.04 7.87
N PHE A 239 8.25 -23.36 6.74
CA PHE A 239 8.24 -24.72 6.22
C PHE A 239 9.08 -25.68 7.07
N SER A 240 10.19 -25.22 7.64
CA SER A 240 10.96 -26.04 8.58
C SER A 240 10.12 -26.39 9.80
N LEU A 241 9.40 -25.42 10.36
CA LEU A 241 8.46 -25.67 11.47
C LEU A 241 7.29 -26.57 11.01
N LEU A 242 6.73 -26.35 9.83
CA LEU A 242 5.59 -27.12 9.33
C LEU A 242 5.91 -28.62 9.12
N PHE A 243 7.09 -28.93 8.57
CA PHE A 243 7.44 -30.30 8.19
C PHE A 243 8.29 -31.06 9.21
N VAL A 244 9.12 -30.33 9.98
CA VAL A 244 10.13 -30.89 10.90
C VAL A 244 9.97 -30.33 12.32
N GLY A 245 9.09 -29.35 12.56
CA GLY A 245 8.94 -28.69 13.85
C GLY A 245 8.43 -29.61 14.97
N ASP A 246 7.62 -30.60 14.62
CA ASP A 246 7.16 -31.67 15.52
C ASP A 246 8.35 -32.43 16.16
N LYS A 247 9.33 -32.82 15.33
CA LYS A 247 10.56 -33.49 15.79
C LYS A 247 11.53 -32.53 16.46
N LEU A 248 11.67 -31.31 15.95
CA LEU A 248 12.64 -30.33 16.46
C LEU A 248 12.30 -29.88 17.88
N LEU A 249 11.00 -29.72 18.17
CA LEU A 249 10.52 -29.20 19.45
C LEU A 249 9.99 -30.30 20.38
N ASN A 250 10.03 -31.57 19.95
CA ASN A 250 9.47 -32.74 20.65
C ASN A 250 7.99 -32.54 21.03
N ILE A 251 7.16 -32.12 20.06
CA ILE A 251 5.73 -31.84 20.25
C ILE A 251 4.91 -32.80 19.37
N PRO A 252 3.73 -33.27 19.81
CA PRO A 252 2.84 -34.04 18.96
C PRO A 252 2.52 -33.30 17.66
N SER A 253 2.68 -34.00 16.54
CA SER A 253 2.40 -33.45 15.21
C SER A 253 0.93 -33.10 15.09
N GLY A 254 0.66 -31.84 14.74
CA GLY A 254 -0.70 -31.40 14.37
C GLY A 254 -1.13 -31.81 12.97
N ARG A 255 -0.24 -32.40 12.15
CA ARG A 255 -0.54 -32.77 10.76
C ARG A 255 -1.48 -33.97 10.68
N GLY A 256 -2.42 -33.95 9.73
CA GLY A 256 -3.30 -35.08 9.44
C GLY A 256 -4.42 -35.31 10.46
N GLN A 257 -4.70 -34.34 11.33
CA GLN A 257 -5.85 -34.42 12.23
C GLN A 257 -7.16 -34.16 11.47
N ALA A 258 -8.24 -34.79 11.91
CA ALA A 258 -9.56 -34.63 11.31
C ALA A 258 -10.06 -33.17 11.41
N LEU A 259 -10.89 -32.77 10.45
CA LEU A 259 -11.50 -31.43 10.41
C LEU A 259 -12.32 -31.20 11.70
N GLY A 260 -11.97 -30.18 12.50
CA GLY A 260 -12.62 -29.90 13.79
C GLY A 260 -11.91 -30.45 15.03
N SER A 261 -10.71 -30.97 14.89
CA SER A 261 -9.81 -31.35 15.99
C SER A 261 -9.41 -30.16 16.88
N GLU A 262 -9.05 -30.45 18.13
CA GLU A 262 -8.63 -29.43 19.10
C GLU A 262 -7.37 -28.66 18.62
N PRO A 263 -7.22 -27.39 19.02
CA PRO A 263 -6.05 -26.59 18.71
C PRO A 263 -4.75 -27.31 19.08
N THR A 264 -3.83 -27.44 18.12
CA THR A 264 -2.55 -28.08 18.39
C THR A 264 -1.47 -27.05 18.73
N GLN A 265 -0.57 -27.41 19.65
CA GLN A 265 0.60 -26.60 19.96
C GLN A 265 1.49 -26.39 18.73
N HIS A 266 1.57 -27.40 17.84
CA HIS A 266 2.35 -27.34 16.62
C HIS A 266 1.93 -26.19 15.69
N PHE A 267 0.65 -26.09 15.33
CA PHE A 267 0.17 -24.98 14.49
C PHE A 267 0.19 -23.63 15.22
N THR A 268 0.02 -23.64 16.54
CA THR A 268 0.14 -22.43 17.36
C THR A 268 1.56 -21.85 17.28
N ILE A 269 2.61 -22.68 17.33
CA ILE A 269 4.01 -22.23 17.19
C ILE A 269 4.26 -21.65 15.80
N ILE A 270 3.69 -22.24 14.76
CA ILE A 270 3.80 -21.73 13.38
C ILE A 270 3.16 -20.35 13.30
N PHE A 271 1.92 -20.20 13.79
CA PHE A 271 1.23 -18.92 13.85
C PHE A 271 1.99 -17.88 14.67
N ASN A 272 2.44 -18.22 15.88
CA ASN A 272 3.15 -17.30 16.75
C ASN A 272 4.50 -16.88 16.16
N THR A 273 5.27 -17.81 15.60
CA THR A 273 6.53 -17.51 14.93
C THR A 273 6.31 -16.60 13.72
N PHE A 274 5.25 -16.84 12.94
CA PHE A 274 4.90 -15.98 11.80
C PHE A 274 4.59 -14.54 12.23
N VAL A 275 3.79 -14.36 13.29
CA VAL A 275 3.49 -13.02 13.83
C VAL A 275 4.75 -12.36 14.40
N MET A 276 5.58 -13.08 15.16
CA MET A 276 6.82 -12.56 15.71
C MET A 276 7.80 -12.13 14.59
N MET A 277 7.98 -12.95 13.57
CA MET A 277 8.79 -12.59 12.39
C MET A 277 8.24 -11.36 11.67
N THR A 278 6.91 -11.22 11.61
CA THR A 278 6.26 -10.04 11.03
C THR A 278 6.54 -8.79 11.85
N LEU A 279 6.38 -8.83 13.17
CA LEU A 279 6.68 -7.71 14.08
C LEU A 279 8.14 -7.27 14.02
N PHE A 280 9.09 -8.21 13.99
CA PHE A 280 10.50 -7.85 13.86
C PHE A 280 10.85 -7.35 12.45
N ASN A 281 10.22 -7.89 11.41
CA ASN A 281 10.40 -7.39 10.05
C ASN A 281 9.85 -5.97 9.86
N GLU A 282 8.83 -5.57 10.63
CA GLU A 282 8.32 -4.19 10.63
C GLU A 282 9.43 -3.17 10.96
N ILE A 283 10.30 -3.50 11.92
CA ILE A 283 11.46 -2.67 12.30
C ILE A 283 12.44 -2.55 11.13
N ASN A 284 12.71 -3.65 10.41
CA ASN A 284 13.57 -3.63 9.23
C ASN A 284 12.96 -2.80 8.09
N ALA A 285 11.63 -2.85 7.92
CA ALA A 285 10.93 -2.18 6.83
C ALA A 285 10.97 -0.65 6.92
N ARG A 286 11.26 -0.09 8.11
CA ARG A 286 11.48 1.35 8.30
C ARG A 286 12.63 1.91 7.45
N LYS A 287 13.60 1.07 7.08
CA LYS A 287 14.80 1.48 6.34
C LYS A 287 14.81 0.91 4.92
N ILE A 288 14.42 1.73 3.94
CA ILE A 288 14.31 1.33 2.52
C ILE A 288 15.58 1.59 1.68
N HIS A 289 16.48 2.45 2.15
CA HIS A 289 17.65 2.91 1.37
C HIS A 289 18.97 2.18 1.68
N GLY A 290 18.89 0.99 2.28
CA GLY A 290 20.09 0.20 2.62
C GLY A 290 20.87 0.76 3.83
N GLN A 291 20.19 1.49 4.71
CA GLN A 291 20.75 1.91 5.99
C GLN A 291 20.91 0.67 6.89
N ARG A 292 22.08 0.49 7.50
CA ARG A 292 22.36 -0.66 8.38
C ARG A 292 21.71 -0.48 9.77
N ASN A 293 21.64 0.73 10.29
CA ASN A 293 21.10 0.97 11.62
C ASN A 293 19.56 1.02 11.62
N VAL A 294 18.92 -0.14 11.83
CA VAL A 294 17.45 -0.28 11.87
C VAL A 294 16.82 0.32 13.14
N PHE A 295 17.58 0.36 14.24
CA PHE A 295 17.14 0.93 15.52
C PHE A 295 17.24 2.45 15.58
N GLN A 296 17.94 3.08 14.65
CA GLN A 296 18.11 4.54 14.67
C GLN A 296 16.77 5.24 14.45
N GLY A 297 16.37 6.03 15.46
CA GLY A 297 15.11 6.77 15.45
C GLY A 297 13.88 5.92 15.82
N LEU A 298 14.05 4.74 16.43
CA LEU A 298 12.94 3.91 16.91
C LEU A 298 12.09 4.61 17.98
N PHE A 299 12.75 5.24 18.95
CA PHE A 299 12.09 5.93 20.05
C PHE A 299 11.65 7.36 19.72
N THR A 300 11.84 7.80 18.48
CA THR A 300 11.44 9.15 18.04
C THR A 300 9.94 9.24 17.75
N ASN A 301 9.31 8.13 17.32
CA ASN A 301 7.88 8.09 17.02
C ASN A 301 7.14 7.30 18.11
N PRO A 302 6.38 7.97 19.01
CA PRO A 302 5.63 7.30 20.06
C PRO A 302 4.55 6.37 19.55
N ILE A 303 3.95 6.69 18.41
CA ILE A 303 2.91 5.87 17.79
C ILE A 303 3.50 4.52 17.37
N PHE A 304 4.69 4.52 16.77
CA PHE A 304 5.35 3.30 16.29
C PHE A 304 5.60 2.30 17.43
N TYR A 305 6.34 2.69 18.48
CA TYR A 305 6.66 1.74 19.54
C TYR A 305 5.43 1.35 20.37
N SER A 306 4.42 2.23 20.50
CA SER A 306 3.18 1.90 21.20
C SER A 306 2.37 0.84 20.45
N ILE A 307 2.25 0.96 19.13
CA ILE A 307 1.59 -0.05 18.29
C ILE A 307 2.37 -1.37 18.31
N TRP A 308 3.70 -1.29 18.20
CA TRP A 308 4.57 -2.48 18.21
C TRP A 308 4.45 -3.26 19.53
N ILE A 309 4.59 -2.57 20.67
CA ILE A 309 4.46 -3.17 22.01
C ILE A 309 3.03 -3.65 22.23
N GLY A 310 2.03 -2.86 21.85
CA GLY A 310 0.62 -3.21 21.96
C GLY A 310 0.29 -4.48 21.20
N THR A 311 0.79 -4.62 19.97
CA THR A 311 0.57 -5.82 19.14
C THR A 311 1.28 -7.03 19.72
N ALA A 312 2.52 -6.88 20.21
CA ALA A 312 3.24 -7.94 20.90
C ALA A 312 2.50 -8.42 22.16
N ALA A 313 1.97 -7.50 22.96
CA ALA A 313 1.18 -7.81 24.15
C ALA A 313 -0.15 -8.49 23.79
N SER A 314 -0.87 -7.98 22.78
CA SER A 314 -2.08 -8.62 22.26
C SER A 314 -1.81 -10.03 21.76
N GLN A 315 -0.68 -10.27 21.08
CA GLN A 315 -0.28 -11.61 20.65
C GLN A 315 -0.08 -12.56 21.84
N VAL A 316 0.55 -12.10 22.93
CA VAL A 316 0.68 -12.91 24.17
C VAL A 316 -0.69 -13.29 24.72
N VAL A 317 -1.63 -12.34 24.78
CA VAL A 317 -2.99 -12.59 25.26
C VAL A 317 -3.74 -13.58 24.36
N ILE A 318 -3.64 -13.44 23.03
CA ILE A 318 -4.30 -14.31 22.05
C ILE A 318 -3.78 -15.76 22.16
N ILE A 319 -2.48 -15.94 22.31
CA ILE A 319 -1.90 -17.29 22.42
C ILE A 319 -2.26 -17.95 23.75
N GLN A 320 -2.21 -17.21 24.87
CA GLN A 320 -2.39 -17.81 26.19
C GLN A 320 -3.87 -17.98 26.58
N PHE A 321 -4.75 -17.08 26.13
CA PHE A 321 -6.16 -17.03 26.54
C PHE A 321 -7.16 -17.08 25.37
N GLY A 322 -6.71 -16.97 24.12
CA GLY A 322 -7.57 -16.87 22.94
C GLY A 322 -7.96 -18.20 22.28
N GLY A 323 -7.76 -19.34 22.95
CA GLY A 323 -7.81 -20.65 22.31
C GLY A 323 -9.12 -21.00 21.59
N MET A 324 -10.28 -20.61 22.15
CA MET A 324 -11.59 -20.86 21.55
C MET A 324 -11.83 -20.03 20.27
N ALA A 325 -11.39 -18.77 20.26
CA ALA A 325 -11.66 -17.85 19.16
C ALA A 325 -10.61 -17.95 18.03
N PHE A 326 -9.34 -18.15 18.40
CA PHE A 326 -8.21 -18.15 17.46
C PHE A 326 -7.70 -19.54 17.12
N SER A 327 -8.31 -20.59 17.68
CA SER A 327 -7.85 -21.99 17.54
C SER A 327 -6.37 -22.13 17.91
N THR A 328 -5.99 -21.57 19.07
CA THR A 328 -4.63 -21.58 19.61
C THR A 328 -4.56 -22.43 20.88
N ALA A 329 -3.41 -23.06 21.10
CA ALA A 329 -3.10 -23.77 22.34
C ALA A 329 -2.07 -22.97 23.15
N GLY A 330 -2.18 -22.96 24.48
CA GLY A 330 -1.20 -22.28 25.33
C GLY A 330 0.22 -22.81 25.06
N LEU A 331 1.18 -21.91 24.91
CA LEU A 331 2.58 -22.23 24.67
C LEU A 331 3.39 -22.16 25.97
N SER A 332 4.37 -23.04 26.10
CA SER A 332 5.34 -22.96 27.20
C SER A 332 6.33 -21.80 26.99
N ILE A 333 6.99 -21.39 28.07
CA ILE A 333 8.02 -20.33 28.01
C ILE A 333 9.14 -20.71 27.03
N ASP A 334 9.55 -21.97 27.02
CA ASP A 334 10.59 -22.47 26.10
C ASP A 334 10.17 -22.32 24.63
N GLN A 335 8.91 -22.66 24.31
CA GLN A 335 8.35 -22.51 22.96
C GLN A 335 8.26 -21.02 22.56
N TRP A 336 7.90 -20.15 23.50
CA TRP A 336 7.91 -18.70 23.31
C TRP A 336 9.30 -18.16 23.00
N LEU A 337 10.32 -18.60 23.74
CA LEU A 337 11.71 -18.20 23.51
C LEU A 337 12.20 -18.62 22.12
N TRP A 338 11.83 -19.82 21.64
CA TRP A 338 12.11 -20.24 20.27
C TRP A 338 11.41 -19.35 19.23
N CYS A 339 10.13 -19.02 19.42
CA CYS A 339 9.40 -18.13 18.53
C CYS A 339 10.06 -16.74 18.46
N LEU A 340 10.45 -16.19 19.61
CA LEU A 340 11.13 -14.90 19.72
C LEU A 340 12.52 -14.94 19.09
N PHE A 341 13.28 -16.02 19.29
CA PHE A 341 14.60 -16.21 18.69
C PHE A 341 14.53 -16.22 17.17
N LEU A 342 13.61 -17.01 16.60
CA LEU A 342 13.38 -17.07 15.15
C LEU A 342 12.88 -15.73 14.59
N GLY A 343 12.02 -15.05 15.35
CA GLY A 343 11.57 -13.69 15.08
C GLY A 343 12.72 -12.69 15.00
N ALA A 344 13.54 -12.59 16.05
CA ALA A 344 14.70 -11.72 16.13
C ALA A 344 15.74 -12.05 15.05
N GLY A 345 15.82 -13.32 14.62
CA GLY A 345 16.63 -13.74 13.48
C GLY A 345 16.31 -12.99 12.19
N THR A 346 15.08 -12.50 11.99
CA THR A 346 14.74 -11.65 10.82
C THR A 346 15.51 -10.32 10.81
N LEU A 347 15.86 -9.77 11.98
CA LEU A 347 16.66 -8.54 12.09
C LEU A 347 18.09 -8.80 11.60
N VAL A 348 18.68 -9.90 12.08
CA VAL A 348 20.04 -10.31 11.71
C VAL A 348 20.10 -10.67 10.22
N TRP A 349 19.12 -11.45 9.74
CA TRP A 349 19.00 -11.80 8.33
C TRP A 349 18.80 -10.55 7.45
N GLY A 350 18.00 -9.59 7.91
CA GLY A 350 17.82 -8.31 7.24
C GLY A 350 19.15 -7.59 7.00
N GLN A 351 20.04 -7.57 7.99
CA GLN A 351 21.39 -7.02 7.82
C GLN A 351 22.17 -7.77 6.75
N LEU A 352 22.14 -9.10 6.75
CA LEU A 352 22.80 -9.89 5.70
C LEU A 352 22.26 -9.55 4.31
N VAL A 353 20.94 -9.47 4.13
CA VAL A 353 20.31 -9.07 2.86
C VAL A 353 20.76 -7.67 2.43
N THR A 354 20.94 -6.73 3.36
CA THR A 354 21.44 -5.39 3.01
C THR A 354 22.88 -5.40 2.48
N THR A 355 23.74 -6.32 2.93
CA THR A 355 25.13 -6.43 2.45
C THR A 355 25.24 -6.91 0.99
N VAL A 356 24.24 -7.63 0.49
CA VAL A 356 24.24 -8.12 -0.89
C VAL A 356 24.08 -6.95 -1.88
N PRO A 357 25.05 -6.73 -2.79
CA PRO A 357 25.04 -5.58 -3.69
C PRO A 357 23.94 -5.71 -4.75
N THR A 358 23.14 -4.65 -4.89
CA THR A 358 22.00 -4.56 -5.84
C THR A 358 22.42 -4.68 -7.31
N ARG A 359 23.72 -4.58 -7.63
CA ARG A 359 24.27 -4.76 -8.99
C ARG A 359 24.05 -6.17 -9.54
N LYS A 360 23.91 -7.18 -8.68
CA LYS A 360 23.70 -8.59 -9.09
C LYS A 360 22.23 -8.92 -9.43
N ILE A 361 21.29 -7.99 -9.22
CA ILE A 361 19.86 -8.23 -9.41
C ILE A 361 19.40 -7.73 -10.79
N PRO A 362 18.69 -8.56 -11.58
CA PRO A 362 18.28 -8.21 -12.94
C PRO A 362 17.37 -6.98 -12.99
N LYS A 363 17.53 -6.17 -14.05
CA LYS A 363 16.78 -4.92 -14.24
C LYS A 363 15.25 -5.10 -14.34
N ARG A 364 14.79 -6.31 -14.68
CA ARG A 364 13.38 -6.68 -14.85
C ARG A 364 12.58 -6.73 -13.54
N LEU A 365 13.25 -6.76 -12.39
CA LEU A 365 12.61 -6.91 -11.08
C LEU A 365 12.08 -5.59 -10.48
N SER A 366 12.09 -4.48 -11.24
CA SER A 366 11.45 -3.23 -10.83
C SER A 366 10.06 -3.11 -11.44
N TRP A 367 9.04 -3.03 -10.60
CA TRP A 367 7.63 -2.91 -11.02
C TRP A 367 7.15 -1.46 -10.90
N GLY A 368 6.31 -1.04 -11.85
CA GLY A 368 5.69 0.29 -11.83
C GLY A 368 6.47 1.31 -12.64
N ARG A 369 7.28 0.86 -13.61
CA ARG A 369 7.82 1.73 -14.65
C ARG A 369 6.71 2.00 -15.67
N GLY A 370 6.35 3.26 -15.83
CA GLY A 370 5.38 3.71 -16.82
C GLY A 370 5.29 5.22 -16.78
N GLN A 371 4.88 5.84 -17.89
CA GLN A 371 4.37 7.21 -17.81
C GLN A 371 3.08 7.15 -16.98
N PRO A 372 2.84 8.10 -16.05
CA PRO A 372 1.48 8.29 -15.57
C PRO A 372 0.61 8.58 -16.80
N ASP A 373 -0.40 7.76 -17.05
CA ASP A 373 -1.33 8.03 -18.15
C ASP A 373 -1.91 9.43 -17.94
N PRO A 374 -1.84 10.33 -18.94
CA PRO A 374 -2.41 11.67 -18.81
C PRO A 374 -3.91 11.64 -18.50
N GLU A 375 -4.60 10.53 -18.74
CA GLU A 375 -6.00 10.33 -18.35
C GLU A 375 -6.22 10.13 -16.83
N THR A 376 -5.20 9.71 -16.08
CA THR A 376 -5.28 9.55 -14.61
C THR A 376 -4.97 10.85 -13.86
N ILE A 377 -4.31 11.81 -14.52
CA ILE A 377 -4.10 13.18 -14.05
C ILE A 377 -4.94 14.07 -14.96
N GLN A 378 -6.28 14.02 -14.83
CA GLN A 378 -7.09 15.02 -15.49
C GLN A 378 -6.70 16.39 -14.90
N PRO A 379 -6.20 17.34 -15.72
CA PRO A 379 -6.29 18.73 -15.34
C PRO A 379 -7.78 19.00 -15.05
N GLY A 380 -8.08 19.82 -14.04
CA GLY A 380 -9.43 20.37 -13.91
C GLY A 380 -9.92 20.85 -15.28
N PRO A 381 -11.22 20.69 -15.59
CA PRO A 381 -11.72 20.81 -16.96
C PRO A 381 -11.24 22.11 -17.59
N ASP A 382 -10.74 22.01 -18.83
CA ASP A 382 -10.64 23.17 -19.70
C ASP A 382 -11.96 23.92 -19.65
N TYR A 383 -11.86 25.23 -19.47
CA TYR A 383 -12.98 26.12 -19.23
C TYR A 383 -13.85 26.20 -20.50
N ASP A 384 -14.81 25.29 -20.64
CA ASP A 384 -16.05 25.56 -21.37
C ASP A 384 -17.00 26.25 -20.40
N ALA A 385 -17.44 27.46 -20.75
CA ALA A 385 -18.19 28.38 -19.89
C ALA A 385 -19.62 27.91 -19.50
N ASP A 386 -20.01 26.66 -19.78
CA ASP A 386 -21.41 26.18 -19.72
C ASP A 386 -21.66 24.94 -18.83
N LEU A 387 -20.76 24.56 -17.92
CA LEU A 387 -20.91 23.30 -17.15
C LEU A 387 -21.07 23.47 -15.63
N ASP A 388 -22.12 24.17 -15.22
CA ASP A 388 -22.55 24.29 -13.82
C ASP A 388 -23.24 23.02 -13.24
N LYS A 389 -23.02 21.83 -13.84
CA LYS A 389 -23.78 20.60 -13.51
C LYS A 389 -23.01 19.27 -13.49
N LYS A 390 -21.68 19.23 -13.42
CA LYS A 390 -20.94 17.94 -13.32
C LYS A 390 -20.26 17.73 -11.96
N PRO A 391 -20.44 16.55 -11.32
CA PRO A 391 -19.85 16.26 -10.02
C PRO A 391 -18.31 16.11 -10.14
N ARG A 392 -17.60 16.65 -9.15
CA ARG A 392 -16.12 16.68 -9.12
C ARG A 392 -15.52 15.27 -9.00
N ALA A 393 -14.29 15.06 -9.48
CA ALA A 393 -13.61 13.76 -9.55
C ALA A 393 -13.60 12.96 -8.23
N GLY A 394 -13.56 13.64 -7.07
CA GLY A 394 -13.68 13.00 -5.76
C GLY A 394 -15.05 12.35 -5.49
N GLN A 395 -16.14 12.94 -5.97
CA GLN A 395 -17.48 12.34 -5.91
C GLN A 395 -17.59 11.13 -6.84
N ILE A 396 -16.94 11.16 -8.02
CA ILE A 396 -16.91 10.02 -8.94
C ILE A 396 -16.15 8.83 -8.34
N LEU A 397 -15.02 9.09 -7.66
CA LEU A 397 -14.27 8.06 -6.93
C LEU A 397 -15.08 7.48 -5.76
N TRP A 398 -15.80 8.32 -5.02
CA TRP A 398 -16.67 7.89 -3.93
C TRP A 398 -17.86 7.06 -4.43
N ILE A 399 -18.47 7.48 -5.55
CA ILE A 399 -19.54 6.73 -6.24
C ILE A 399 -19.00 5.39 -6.78
N ARG A 400 -17.79 5.36 -7.35
CA ARG A 400 -17.13 4.11 -7.78
C ARG A 400 -16.77 3.19 -6.62
N GLY A 401 -16.41 3.76 -5.47
CA GLY A 401 -16.21 3.02 -4.22
C GLY A 401 -17.51 2.39 -3.71
N LEU A 402 -18.60 3.15 -3.73
CA LEU A 402 -19.94 2.67 -3.37
C LEU A 402 -20.47 1.60 -4.31
N THR A 403 -20.25 1.74 -5.62
CA THR A 403 -20.69 0.71 -6.59
C THR A 403 -19.89 -0.57 -6.45
N ARG A 404 -18.59 -0.50 -6.10
CA ARG A 404 -17.78 -1.67 -5.71
C ARG A 404 -18.29 -2.36 -4.44
N LEU A 405 -18.63 -1.60 -3.41
CA LEU A 405 -19.23 -2.13 -2.19
C LEU A 405 -20.59 -2.78 -2.46
N GLN A 406 -21.43 -2.18 -3.31
CA GLN A 406 -22.70 -2.77 -3.73
C GLN A 406 -22.51 -4.06 -4.53
N THR A 407 -21.49 -4.15 -5.40
CA THR A 407 -21.20 -5.39 -6.12
C THR A 407 -20.68 -6.48 -5.17
N GLN A 408 -19.83 -6.14 -4.21
CA GLN A 408 -19.39 -7.08 -3.18
C GLN A 408 -20.57 -7.56 -2.31
N LEU A 409 -21.47 -6.66 -1.89
CA LEU A 409 -22.68 -7.02 -1.15
C LEU A 409 -23.62 -7.90 -1.98
N ARG A 410 -23.73 -7.67 -3.30
CA ARG A 410 -24.53 -8.50 -4.20
C ARG A 410 -23.91 -9.90 -4.36
N VAL A 411 -22.59 -10.01 -4.45
CA VAL A 411 -21.88 -11.30 -4.48
C VAL A 411 -22.04 -12.05 -3.16
N VAL A 412 -21.95 -11.36 -2.02
CA VAL A 412 -22.18 -11.97 -0.69
C VAL A 412 -23.64 -12.44 -0.55
N ARG A 413 -24.62 -11.64 -1.00
CA ARG A 413 -26.03 -12.08 -1.02
C ARG A 413 -26.27 -13.24 -1.96
N ALA A 414 -25.62 -13.28 -3.13
CA ALA A 414 -25.70 -14.40 -4.05
C ALA A 414 -25.12 -15.67 -3.44
N PHE A 415 -23.94 -15.58 -2.78
CA PHE A 415 -23.36 -16.70 -2.04
C PHE A 415 -24.26 -17.17 -0.88
N LYS A 416 -24.87 -16.23 -0.16
CA LYS A 416 -25.81 -16.54 0.91
C LYS A 416 -27.06 -17.24 0.39
N SER A 417 -27.64 -16.76 -0.72
CA SER A 417 -28.79 -17.43 -1.34
C SER A 417 -28.42 -18.79 -1.92
N THR A 418 -27.20 -18.98 -2.44
CA THR A 418 -26.74 -20.30 -2.90
C THR A 418 -26.53 -21.27 -1.74
N LEU A 419 -26.08 -20.79 -0.58
CA LEU A 419 -25.98 -21.58 0.64
C LEU A 419 -27.36 -21.95 1.20
N GLU A 420 -28.30 -21.00 1.24
CA GLU A 420 -29.70 -21.23 1.65
C GLU A 420 -30.38 -22.24 0.70
N ASP A 421 -30.16 -22.15 -0.62
CA ASP A 421 -30.68 -23.09 -1.62
C ASP A 421 -30.04 -24.49 -1.50
N LEU A 422 -28.77 -24.56 -1.08
CA LEU A 422 -28.08 -25.82 -0.75
C LEU A 422 -28.64 -26.45 0.54
N GLU A 423 -28.91 -25.62 1.55
CA GLU A 423 -29.45 -26.03 2.84
C GLU A 423 -30.91 -26.49 2.71
N GLU A 424 -31.72 -25.82 1.87
CA GLU A 424 -33.06 -26.28 1.49
C GLU A 424 -33.03 -27.60 0.73
N ARG A 425 -32.10 -27.80 -0.22
CA ARG A 425 -31.94 -29.08 -0.93
C ARG A 425 -31.52 -30.22 0.00
N LEU A 426 -30.62 -29.95 0.94
CA LEU A 426 -30.20 -30.92 1.97
C LEU A 426 -31.36 -31.23 2.93
N SER A 427 -32.17 -30.24 3.27
CA SER A 427 -33.37 -30.40 4.12
C SER A 427 -34.52 -31.11 3.40
N ALA A 428 -34.68 -30.89 2.09
CA ALA A 428 -35.65 -31.61 1.27
C ALA A 428 -35.26 -33.08 1.09
N HIS A 429 -33.97 -33.38 0.95
CA HIS A 429 -33.47 -34.76 0.90
C HIS A 429 -33.62 -35.49 2.25
N SER A 430 -33.43 -34.81 3.39
CA SER A 430 -33.68 -35.41 4.71
C SER A 430 -35.18 -35.60 4.99
N ALA A 431 -36.03 -34.66 4.58
CA ALA A 431 -37.50 -34.78 4.68
C ALA A 431 -38.06 -35.88 3.75
N ALA A 432 -37.52 -36.04 2.54
CA ALA A 432 -37.91 -37.12 1.62
C ALA A 432 -37.52 -38.51 2.18
N GLY A 433 -36.35 -38.63 2.84
CA GLY A 433 -35.94 -39.83 3.56
C GLY A 433 -36.83 -40.15 4.77
N LEU A 434 -37.28 -39.13 5.51
CA LEU A 434 -38.21 -39.28 6.63
C LEU A 434 -39.61 -39.71 6.15
N ARG A 435 -40.09 -39.14 5.04
CA ARG A 435 -41.39 -39.46 4.42
C ARG A 435 -41.39 -40.86 3.82
N TRP A 436 -40.26 -41.32 3.27
CA TRP A 436 -40.09 -42.70 2.80
C TRP A 436 -40.07 -43.71 3.95
N ARG A 437 -39.41 -43.40 5.08
CA ARG A 437 -39.45 -44.23 6.30
C ARG A 437 -40.83 -44.30 6.96
N LEU A 438 -41.57 -43.18 6.99
CA LEU A 438 -42.95 -43.15 7.49
C LEU A 438 -43.92 -43.93 6.59
N ARG A 439 -43.64 -44.03 5.28
CA ARG A 439 -44.46 -44.80 4.34
C ARG A 439 -44.19 -46.31 4.43
N GLN A 440 -42.94 -46.71 4.70
CA GLN A 440 -42.59 -48.12 4.98
C GLN A 440 -43.15 -48.63 6.32
N ALA A 441 -43.37 -47.76 7.31
CA ALA A 441 -43.94 -48.16 8.60
C ALA A 441 -45.44 -48.50 8.52
N HIS A 442 -46.13 -48.13 7.43
CA HIS A 442 -47.57 -48.40 7.25
C HIS A 442 -47.89 -49.68 6.45
N ASP A 443 -46.89 -50.31 5.83
CA ASP A 443 -47.05 -51.56 5.07
C ASP A 443 -46.27 -52.69 5.75
N VAL A 444 -46.80 -53.19 6.89
CA VAL A 444 -46.36 -54.46 7.48
C VAL A 444 -47.55 -55.45 7.42
N PRO A 445 -47.50 -56.49 6.59
CA PRO A 445 -48.51 -57.54 6.60
C PRO A 445 -48.21 -58.53 7.74
N TYR A 446 -49.22 -58.78 8.57
CA TYR A 446 -49.20 -59.78 9.64
C TYR A 446 -49.25 -61.19 9.02
N ILE A 447 -48.29 -62.05 9.35
CA ILE A 447 -48.26 -63.45 8.92
C ILE A 447 -48.99 -64.29 9.98
N ASP A 448 -50.03 -64.99 9.53
CA ASP A 448 -50.77 -66.02 10.26
C ASP A 448 -49.91 -67.28 10.44
N ASP A 449 -49.82 -67.79 11.67
CA ASP A 449 -49.44 -69.17 11.96
C ASP A 449 -50.67 -69.91 12.54
N ASP A 450 -51.15 -70.89 11.78
CA ASP A 450 -52.32 -71.72 12.03
C ASP A 450 -52.08 -72.82 13.10
N VAL A 451 -53.06 -72.94 14.04
CA VAL A 451 -53.86 -74.17 14.38
C VAL A 451 -53.34 -75.20 15.43
N PRO A 452 -54.20 -75.90 16.25
CA PRO A 452 -55.60 -75.70 16.73
C PRO A 452 -55.88 -76.15 18.22
N PRO A 453 -57.09 -76.61 18.65
CA PRO A 453 -58.22 -75.80 19.17
C PRO A 453 -58.76 -76.28 20.55
N ALA A 454 -59.62 -75.50 21.23
CA ALA A 454 -60.79 -76.04 21.98
C ALA A 454 -61.67 -74.96 22.63
N ALA A 455 -62.99 -75.13 22.41
CA ALA A 455 -64.16 -74.73 23.22
C ALA A 455 -64.44 -73.21 23.41
N ARG A 456 -65.49 -72.66 22.78
CA ARG A 456 -66.88 -72.52 23.32
C ARG A 456 -66.85 -71.85 24.70
N THR A 457 -67.49 -70.71 24.98
CA THR A 457 -68.86 -70.22 24.72
C THR A 457 -68.86 -68.83 25.42
N GLU A 458 -69.53 -67.76 25.02
CA GLU A 458 -70.96 -67.49 25.20
C GLU A 458 -71.16 -65.96 25.02
N THR A 459 -72.26 -65.56 24.34
CA THR A 459 -73.21 -64.45 24.65
C THR A 459 -72.68 -63.03 24.91
N THR A 460 -73.23 -61.89 24.45
CA THR A 460 -74.58 -61.44 24.04
C THR A 460 -74.34 -59.98 23.53
N ILE A 461 -74.81 -59.55 22.34
CA ILE A 461 -75.99 -58.67 22.13
C ILE A 461 -75.78 -57.21 22.69
N PHE A 462 -76.01 -56.09 21.98
CA PHE A 462 -76.88 -55.73 20.83
C PHE A 462 -76.12 -54.86 19.82
#